data_AF-A0A2V7JT16-F1
#
_entry.id   AF-A0A2V7JT16-F1
#
_cell.length_a   1.000
_cell.length_b   1.000
_cell.length_c   1.000
_cell.angle_alpha   90.00
_cell.angle_beta   90.00
_cell.angle_gamma   90.00
#
_symmetry.space_group_name_H-M   'P 1'
#
loop_
_entity.id
_entity.type
_entity.pdbx_description
1 polymer ?
#
loop_
_entity_poly.entity_id
_entity_poly.type
_entity_poly.pdbx_seq_one_letter_code
_entity_poly.pdbx_strand_id
1 'polypeptide(L)'
;MLAADPSCAYEPTGVLAVIEPARALVYGDDFTPELVWTTAARERMEWIPSFVRGVVMQRVEAYARRQGRGQVTPELLAEVRSAMPIDFSKRKPFFVTDSG
;
A
#
# COMPACT_ATOMS: atom_id res chain seq x y z
N MET A 1 -27.53 2.45 29.85
CA MET A 1 -26.88 1.22 29.33
C MET A 1 -27.33 1.07 27.89
N LEU A 2 -26.44 1.25 26.91
CA LEU A 2 -26.78 0.89 25.53
C LEU A 2 -26.63 -0.63 25.40
N ALA A 3 -27.73 -1.33 25.15
CA ALA A 3 -27.69 -2.73 24.76
C ALA A 3 -27.25 -2.82 23.29
N ALA A 4 -26.46 -3.84 22.95
CA ALA A 4 -26.13 -4.12 21.56
C ALA A 4 -27.42 -4.34 20.75
N ASP A 5 -27.48 -3.78 19.56
CA ASP A 5 -28.62 -3.93 18.65
C ASP A 5 -28.81 -5.40 18.25
N PRO A 6 -30.05 -5.91 18.16
CA PRO A 6 -30.34 -7.31 17.80
C PRO A 6 -29.86 -7.72 16.41
N SER A 7 -29.44 -6.79 15.55
CA SER A 7 -28.88 -7.05 14.21
C SER A 7 -27.50 -7.71 14.24
N CYS A 8 -26.79 -7.71 15.38
CA CYS A 8 -25.47 -8.36 15.51
C CYS A 8 -25.57 -9.86 15.88
N ALA A 9 -26.29 -10.66 15.09
CA ALA A 9 -26.45 -12.11 15.28
C ALA A 9 -25.41 -12.98 14.54
N TYR A 10 -24.38 -12.37 13.93
CA TYR A 10 -23.36 -13.12 13.19
C TYR A 10 -22.39 -13.82 14.13
N GLU A 11 -22.58 -15.13 14.30
CA GLU A 11 -21.61 -16.02 14.93
C GLU A 11 -20.91 -16.84 13.83
N PRO A 12 -19.60 -16.63 13.59
CA PRO A 12 -18.87 -17.46 12.64
C PRO A 12 -18.84 -18.89 13.18
N THR A 13 -19.71 -19.75 12.65
CA THR A 13 -19.84 -21.14 13.09
C THR A 13 -18.77 -21.99 12.40
N GLY A 14 -17.84 -22.56 13.18
CA GLY A 14 -16.80 -23.47 12.72
C GLY A 14 -15.37 -22.93 12.80
N VAL A 15 -14.38 -23.81 12.65
CA VAL A 15 -12.96 -23.43 12.59
C VAL A 15 -12.65 -22.96 11.17
N LEU A 16 -13.09 -21.73 10.83
CA LEU A 16 -12.69 -21.11 9.57
C LEU A 16 -11.19 -20.79 9.66
N ALA A 17 -10.42 -21.25 8.67
CA ALA A 17 -9.00 -20.93 8.60
C ALA A 17 -8.82 -19.40 8.56
N VAL A 18 -7.92 -18.90 9.40
CA VAL A 18 -7.58 -17.47 9.44
C VAL A 18 -7.06 -17.06 8.06
N ILE A 19 -7.60 -15.96 7.52
CA ILE A 19 -7.11 -15.39 6.27
C ILE A 19 -5.78 -14.72 6.56
N GLU A 20 -4.70 -15.37 6.15
CA GLU A 20 -3.35 -14.81 6.22
C GLU A 20 -3.19 -13.70 5.17
N PRO A 21 -2.60 -12.55 5.53
CA PRO A 21 -2.36 -11.49 4.57
C PRO A 21 -1.35 -11.96 3.52
N ALA A 22 -1.68 -11.77 2.24
CA ALA A 22 -0.81 -12.14 1.12
C ALA A 22 0.51 -11.35 1.07
N ARG A 23 0.67 -10.32 1.89
CA ARG A 23 1.85 -9.45 1.97
C ARG A 23 2.14 -9.14 3.43
N ALA A 24 3.41 -9.19 3.81
CA ALA A 24 3.84 -8.92 5.18
C ALA A 24 3.66 -7.45 5.60
N LEU A 25 3.62 -6.52 4.63
CA LEU A 25 3.48 -5.09 4.92
C LEU A 25 2.04 -4.65 4.67
N VAL A 26 1.40 -4.21 5.74
CA VAL A 26 0.05 -3.68 5.72
C VAL A 26 0.13 -2.15 5.73
N TYR A 27 -1.04 -1.55 5.61
CA TYR A 27 -1.18 -0.12 5.65
C TYR A 27 -0.97 0.45 7.05
N GLY A 28 -0.16 1.49 7.19
CA GLY A 28 0.20 2.05 8.49
C GLY A 28 1.41 1.39 9.15
N ASP A 29 1.92 0.28 8.62
CA ASP A 29 3.17 -0.29 9.08
C ASP A 29 4.37 0.55 8.63
N ASP A 30 5.35 0.68 9.51
CA ASP A 30 6.64 1.25 9.16
C ASP A 30 7.40 0.29 8.23
N PHE A 31 8.20 0.88 7.33
CA PHE A 31 9.09 0.13 6.46
C PHE A 31 10.53 0.48 6.79
N THR A 32 11.33 -0.54 7.09
CA THR A 32 12.79 -0.40 7.23
C THR A 32 13.44 -0.55 5.85
N PRO A 33 14.05 0.52 5.29
CA PRO A 33 14.70 0.44 3.99
C PRO A 33 15.95 -0.44 4.06
N GLU A 34 16.11 -1.38 3.13
CA GLU A 34 17.33 -2.19 3.04
C GLU A 34 18.32 -1.60 2.03
N LEU A 35 17.86 -0.74 1.12
CA LEU A 35 18.72 -0.05 0.16
C LEU A 35 19.16 1.32 0.69
N VAL A 36 20.22 1.87 0.10
CA VAL A 36 20.64 3.24 0.39
C VAL A 36 19.69 4.21 -0.32
N TRP A 37 19.11 5.14 0.40
CA TRP A 37 18.33 6.24 -0.18
C TRP A 37 19.15 7.52 -0.16
N THR A 38 19.11 8.28 -1.26
CA THR A 38 19.67 9.64 -1.26
C THR A 38 18.76 10.58 -0.48
N THR A 39 19.31 11.68 0.03
CA THR A 39 18.54 12.70 0.77
C THR A 39 17.36 13.22 -0.06
N ALA A 40 17.59 13.57 -1.32
CA ALA A 40 16.56 14.05 -2.24
C ALA A 40 15.47 13.00 -2.57
N ALA A 41 15.77 11.70 -2.45
CA ALA A 41 14.78 10.64 -2.58
C ALA A 41 13.95 10.50 -1.29
N ARG A 42 14.58 10.61 -0.12
CA ARG A 42 13.89 10.61 1.19
C ARG A 42 12.92 11.78 1.33
N GLU A 43 13.36 12.99 0.98
CA GLU A 43 12.51 14.20 0.98
C GLU A 43 11.24 14.02 0.14
N ARG A 44 11.32 13.32 -1.00
CA ARG A 44 10.12 13.00 -1.82
C ARG A 44 9.16 12.05 -1.10
N MET A 45 9.65 11.13 -0.28
CA MET A 45 8.81 10.21 0.48
C MET A 45 8.07 10.91 1.64
N GLU A 46 8.55 12.07 2.11
CA GLU A 46 7.88 12.83 3.17
C GLU A 46 6.52 13.38 2.72
N TRP A 47 6.39 13.75 1.44
CA TRP A 47 5.12 14.16 0.82
C TRP A 47 4.09 13.03 0.74
N ILE A 48 4.55 11.79 0.86
CA ILE A 48 3.67 10.63 0.92
C ILE A 48 3.11 10.54 2.33
N PRO A 49 1.78 10.51 2.50
CA PRO A 49 1.17 10.33 3.81
C PRO A 49 1.70 9.09 4.54
N SER A 50 1.86 9.18 5.87
CA SER A 50 2.52 8.14 6.68
C SER A 50 1.96 6.74 6.43
N PHE A 51 0.63 6.61 6.42
CA PHE A 51 -0.07 5.35 6.26
C PHE A 51 0.22 4.58 4.95
N VAL A 52 0.46 5.26 3.80
CA VAL A 52 0.89 4.62 2.53
C VAL A 52 2.42 4.52 2.41
N ARG A 53 3.18 5.30 3.18
CA ARG A 53 4.61 5.52 2.93
C ARG A 53 5.40 4.22 2.93
N GLY A 54 5.19 3.34 3.91
CA GLY A 54 5.88 2.06 3.99
C GLY A 54 5.65 1.17 2.76
N VAL A 55 4.40 1.09 2.30
CA VAL A 55 4.01 0.34 1.09
C VAL A 55 4.68 0.92 -0.16
N VAL A 56 4.77 2.24 -0.28
CA VAL A 56 5.42 2.87 -1.44
C VAL A 56 6.92 2.61 -1.42
N MET A 57 7.58 2.80 -0.27
CA MET A 57 9.03 2.58 -0.14
C MET A 57 9.40 1.12 -0.45
N GLN A 58 8.64 0.14 0.03
CA GLN A 58 8.84 -1.26 -0.30
C GLN A 58 8.77 -1.52 -1.82
N ARG A 59 7.78 -0.93 -2.51
CA ARG A 59 7.64 -1.10 -3.97
C ARG A 59 8.78 -0.46 -4.75
N VAL A 60 9.24 0.70 -4.30
CA VAL A 60 10.40 1.38 -4.90
C VAL A 60 11.65 0.51 -4.76
N GLU A 61 11.92 -0.03 -3.58
CA GLU A 61 13.07 -0.91 -3.39
C GLU A 61 12.96 -2.22 -4.18
N ALA A 62 11.77 -2.82 -4.21
CA ALA A 62 11.53 -4.00 -5.02
C ALA A 62 11.78 -3.72 -6.52
N TYR A 63 11.38 -2.55 -7.00
CA TYR A 63 11.69 -2.12 -8.36
C TYR A 63 13.20 -1.92 -8.55
N ALA A 64 13.87 -1.22 -7.63
CA ALA A 64 15.31 -0.99 -7.70
C ALA A 64 16.11 -2.30 -7.76
N ARG A 65 15.75 -3.29 -6.93
CA ARG A 65 16.37 -4.62 -6.92
C ARG A 65 16.17 -5.36 -8.23
N ARG A 66 14.97 -5.30 -8.82
CA ARG A 66 14.68 -5.90 -10.13
C ARG A 66 15.52 -5.27 -11.25
N GLN A 67 15.88 -3.99 -11.10
CA GLN A 67 16.77 -3.27 -12.02
C GLN A 67 18.27 -3.42 -11.68
N GLY A 68 18.62 -4.22 -10.65
CA GLY A 68 20.01 -4.41 -10.21
C GLY A 68 20.62 -3.18 -9.53
N ARG A 69 19.81 -2.23 -9.04
CA ARG A 69 20.27 -0.99 -8.41
C ARG A 69 20.28 -1.13 -6.89
N GLY A 70 21.41 -0.81 -6.26
CA GLY A 70 21.58 -0.83 -4.80
C GLY A 70 21.25 0.50 -4.10
N GLN A 71 20.91 1.54 -4.87
CA GLN A 71 20.62 2.88 -4.36
C GLN A 71 19.34 3.44 -4.99
N VAL A 72 18.51 4.06 -4.16
CA VAL A 72 17.29 4.76 -4.57
C VAL A 72 17.58 6.24 -4.73
N THR A 73 17.39 6.73 -5.96
CA THR A 73 17.61 8.13 -6.36
C THR A 73 16.30 8.79 -6.85
N PRO A 74 16.23 10.12 -6.94
CA PRO A 74 15.12 10.84 -7.57
C PRO A 74 14.72 10.33 -8.95
N GLU A 75 15.70 9.96 -9.77
CA GLU A 75 15.51 9.47 -11.13
C GLU A 75 14.80 8.11 -11.11
N LEU A 76 15.23 7.22 -10.20
CA LEU A 76 14.57 5.94 -9.97
C LEU A 76 13.11 6.14 -9.53
N LEU A 77 12.82 7.10 -8.66
CA LEU A 77 11.45 7.42 -8.25
C LEU A 77 10.60 7.90 -9.43
N ALA A 78 11.17 8.69 -10.34
CA ALA A 78 10.49 9.13 -11.55
C ALA A 78 10.22 7.96 -12.51
N GLU A 79 11.18 7.05 -12.68
CA GLU A 79 11.00 5.80 -13.44
C GLU A 79 9.88 4.95 -12.85
N VAL A 80 9.89 4.75 -11.53
CA VAL A 80 8.87 3.99 -10.80
C VAL A 80 7.48 4.57 -11.04
N ARG A 81 7.32 5.91 -10.94
CA ARG A 81 6.05 6.59 -11.20
C ARG A 81 5.55 6.37 -12.62
N SER A 82 6.45 6.39 -13.60
CA SER A 82 6.11 6.16 -15.01
C SER A 82 5.77 4.70 -15.30
N ALA A 83 6.47 3.75 -14.67
CA ALA A 83 6.26 2.32 -14.84
C ALA A 83 5.02 1.80 -14.09
N MET A 84 4.63 2.44 -12.99
CA MET A 84 3.45 2.10 -12.19
C MET A 84 2.46 3.27 -12.13
N PRO A 85 1.76 3.58 -13.23
CA PRO A 85 0.73 4.62 -13.21
C PRO A 85 -0.42 4.15 -12.32
N ILE A 86 -0.52 4.72 -11.12
CA ILE A 86 -1.71 4.58 -10.30
C ILE A 86 -2.70 5.65 -10.73
N ASP A 87 -3.63 5.23 -11.58
CA ASP A 87 -4.77 6.04 -11.98
C ASP A 87 -5.85 5.99 -10.89
N PHE A 88 -5.77 6.94 -9.95
CA PHE A 88 -6.76 7.09 -8.88
C PHE A 88 -8.14 7.51 -9.41
N SER A 89 -8.22 8.03 -10.64
CA SER A 89 -9.48 8.45 -11.28
C SER A 89 -10.25 7.28 -11.91
N LYS A 90 -9.60 6.15 -12.17
CA LYS A 90 -10.23 4.96 -12.78
C LYS A 90 -10.84 3.97 -11.80
N ARG A 91 -10.64 4.14 -10.49
CA ARG A 91 -11.36 3.33 -9.50
C ARG A 91 -12.73 3.95 -9.25
N LYS A 92 -13.64 3.76 -10.22
CA LYS A 92 -15.06 4.00 -9.97
C LYS A 92 -15.48 3.10 -8.80
N PRO A 93 -16.15 3.65 -7.77
CA PRO A 93 -16.71 2.83 -6.72
C PRO A 93 -17.68 1.80 -7.31
N PHE A 94 -17.76 0.62 -6.71
CA PHE A 94 -18.62 -0.47 -7.16
C PHE A 94 -20.12 -0.11 -7.25
N PHE A 95 -20.53 0.99 -6.63
CA PHE A 95 -21.90 1.51 -6.68
C PHE A 95 -22.17 2.40 -7.91
N VAL A 96 -21.17 2.70 -8.74
CA VAL A 96 -21.32 3.40 -10.02
C VAL A 96 -21.40 2.36 -11.14
N THR A 97 -22.39 1.47 -11.07
CA THR A 97 -22.87 0.72 -12.24
C THR A 97 -24.05 1.49 -12.83
N ASP A 98 -23.98 1.71 -14.13
CA ASP A 98 -24.99 2.36 -14.97
C ASP A 98 -26.40 1.80 -14.68
N SER A 99 -27.31 2.65 -14.21
CA SER A 99 -28.74 2.38 -14.19
C SER A 99 -29.27 2.62 -15.61
N GLY A 100 -29.15 1.60 -16.45
CA GLY A 100 -29.84 1.50 -17.75
C GLY A 100 -31.15 0.74 -17.61
#